data_AF-A0A5B9RK26-F1
#
_entry.id   AF-A0A5B9RK26-F1
#
_cell.length_a   1.000
_cell.length_b   1.000
_cell.length_c   1.000
_cell.angle_alpha   90.00
_cell.angle_beta   90.00
_cell.angle_gamma   90.00
#
_symmetry.space_group_name_H-M   'P 1'
#
loop_
_entity.id
_entity.type
_entity.pdbx_description
1 polymer ?
#
loop_
_entity_poly.entity_id
_entity_poly.type
_entity_poly.pdbx_seq_one_letter_code
_entity_poly.pdbx_strand_id
1 'polypeptide(L)'
;MNVYLVLDPTGKYFDDLNEAFYGGHVDMYVPKNIEGTKVYHYDINSLYPYAMKTFKYPTNFVAYFKGDVSNMPEYNKMYKDCVGFYKVKVTSPKDITHPLLPVKINNSSVYAEGTWTGWYYSEELNNAVKYGYSYEILEGYLFNSDEIFAGYVDRMYKMKEESQKDSPGYVISKLLMNSLYGRFGMKRSMVNHEIVKQKKC
;
A
#
# COMPACT_ATOMS: atom_id res chain seq x y z
N MET A 1 -12.93 14.75 21.65
CA MET A 1 -11.80 13.79 21.62
C MET A 1 -10.54 14.62 21.45
N ASN A 2 -9.56 14.52 22.35
CA ASN A 2 -8.37 15.37 22.30
C ASN A 2 -7.31 14.70 21.40
N VAL A 3 -6.85 15.40 20.36
CA VAL A 3 -5.68 15.00 19.58
C VAL A 3 -4.43 15.41 20.35
N TYR A 4 -3.50 14.46 20.48
CA TYR A 4 -2.17 14.71 21.00
C TYR A 4 -1.17 14.48 19.88
N LEU A 5 -0.38 15.49 19.54
CA LEU A 5 0.75 15.35 18.63
C LEU A 5 1.93 14.78 19.42
N VAL A 6 2.35 13.56 19.07
CA VAL A 6 3.49 12.88 19.69
C VAL A 6 4.53 12.61 18.61
N LEU A 7 5.78 12.99 18.87
CA LEU A 7 6.94 12.49 18.12
C LEU A 7 7.18 11.05 18.61
N ASP A 8 6.97 10.03 17.77
CA ASP A 8 7.07 8.62 18.20
C ASP A 8 8.54 8.13 18.19
N PRO A 9 9.14 7.77 19.34
CA PRO A 9 10.46 7.17 19.43
C PRO A 9 10.42 5.62 19.44
N THR A 10 9.27 4.98 19.23
CA THR A 10 9.09 3.53 19.42
C THR A 10 8.67 2.84 18.11
N GLY A 11 9.07 1.58 17.91
CA GLY A 11 8.77 0.83 16.68
C GLY A 11 7.28 0.58 16.39
N LYS A 12 6.35 1.11 17.21
CA LYS A 12 4.90 0.93 17.09
C LYS A 12 4.36 1.44 15.76
N TYR A 13 4.81 2.61 15.28
CA TYR A 13 4.31 3.13 14.00
C TYR A 13 4.62 2.16 12.84
N PHE A 14 5.74 1.43 12.87
CA PHE A 14 6.06 0.47 11.80
C PHE A 14 5.03 -0.65 11.72
N ASP A 15 4.60 -1.18 12.87
CA ASP A 15 3.59 -2.24 12.92
C ASP A 15 2.24 -1.74 12.40
N ASP A 16 1.82 -0.53 12.80
CA ASP A 16 0.58 0.08 12.30
C ASP A 16 0.64 0.40 10.80
N LEU A 17 1.77 0.89 10.29
CA LEU A 17 1.98 1.09 8.85
C LEU A 17 1.95 -0.23 8.06
N ASN A 18 2.47 -1.31 8.65
CA ASN A 18 2.44 -2.64 8.05
C ASN A 18 0.99 -3.19 7.98
N GLU A 19 0.12 -2.82 8.92
CA GLU A 19 -1.30 -3.13 8.80
C GLU A 19 -1.94 -2.48 7.56
N ALA A 20 -1.51 -1.27 7.18
CA ALA A 20 -1.91 -0.61 5.93
C ALA A 20 -1.20 -1.14 4.67
N PHE A 21 -0.20 -2.02 4.81
CA PHE A 21 0.54 -2.57 3.67
C PHE A 21 -0.19 -3.78 3.11
N TYR A 22 -0.79 -3.62 1.92
CA TYR A 22 -1.47 -4.67 1.18
C TYR A 22 -0.71 -5.02 -0.10
N GLY A 23 -0.85 -6.28 -0.53
CA GLY A 23 -0.33 -6.75 -1.81
C GLY A 23 -1.17 -6.30 -3.00
N GLY A 24 -0.98 -6.97 -4.15
CA GLY A 24 -1.79 -6.71 -5.34
C GLY A 24 -3.26 -7.05 -5.12
N HIS A 25 -4.13 -6.31 -5.82
CA HIS A 25 -5.56 -6.60 -5.89
C HIS A 25 -5.79 -7.90 -6.67
N VAL A 26 -6.32 -8.91 -6.00
CA VAL A 26 -6.67 -10.19 -6.60
C VAL A 26 -8.08 -10.55 -6.15
N ASP A 27 -8.99 -10.71 -7.12
CA ASP A 27 -10.37 -11.07 -6.87
C ASP A 27 -10.94 -11.88 -8.05
N MET A 28 -12.04 -12.60 -7.82
CA MET A 28 -12.71 -13.44 -8.82
C MET A 28 -14.18 -13.04 -8.94
N TYR A 29 -14.48 -12.18 -9.92
CA TYR A 29 -15.84 -11.71 -10.19
C TYR A 29 -16.65 -12.69 -11.05
N VAL A 30 -15.99 -13.38 -11.99
CA VAL A 30 -16.63 -14.34 -12.91
C VAL A 30 -15.85 -15.66 -12.85
N PRO A 31 -16.38 -16.70 -12.18
CA PRO A 31 -15.64 -17.94 -11.93
C PRO A 31 -15.62 -18.90 -13.14
N LYS A 32 -16.40 -18.62 -14.19
CA LYS A 32 -16.51 -19.47 -15.37
C LYS A 32 -16.62 -18.63 -16.63
N ASN A 33 -15.93 -19.06 -17.69
CA ASN A 33 -16.05 -18.44 -19.00
C ASN A 33 -17.47 -18.64 -19.56
N ILE A 34 -18.02 -17.59 -20.18
CA ILE A 34 -19.28 -17.68 -20.91
C ILE A 34 -19.03 -18.40 -22.22
N GLU A 35 -19.78 -19.46 -22.49
CA GLU A 35 -19.61 -20.28 -23.69
C GLU A 35 -19.78 -19.43 -24.96
N GLY A 36 -18.94 -19.70 -25.98
CA GLY A 36 -18.97 -18.96 -27.25
C GLY A 36 -18.38 -17.55 -27.19
N THR A 37 -17.80 -17.13 -26.06
CA THR A 37 -17.21 -15.79 -25.92
C THR A 37 -15.68 -15.79 -25.97
N LYS A 38 -15.09 -14.71 -26.48
CA LYS A 38 -13.64 -14.47 -26.44
C LYS A 38 -13.27 -13.81 -25.12
N VAL A 39 -12.15 -14.22 -24.53
CA VAL A 39 -11.56 -13.61 -23.34
C VAL A 39 -10.35 -12.77 -23.76
N TYR A 40 -10.28 -11.54 -23.26
CA TYR A 40 -9.17 -10.62 -23.50
C TYR A 40 -8.38 -10.43 -22.21
N HIS A 41 -7.05 -10.49 -22.29
CA HIS A 41 -6.14 -10.27 -21.17
C HIS A 41 -5.31 -9.01 -21.41
N TYR A 42 -5.30 -8.12 -20.43
CA TYR A 42 -4.57 -6.85 -20.46
C TYR A 42 -3.59 -6.82 -19.29
N ASP A 43 -2.36 -6.41 -19.55
CA ASP A 43 -1.31 -6.28 -18.54
C ASP A 43 -0.70 -4.88 -18.61
N ILE A 44 -0.41 -4.30 -17.46
CA ILE A 44 0.23 -2.99 -17.34
C ILE A 44 1.73 -3.18 -17.40
N ASN A 45 2.36 -2.56 -18.40
CA ASN A 45 3.81 -2.55 -18.51
C ASN A 45 4.45 -1.87 -17.31
N SER A 46 5.06 -2.65 -16.42
CA SER A 46 5.81 -2.15 -15.26
C SER A 46 4.97 -1.25 -14.34
N LEU A 47 3.81 -1.75 -13.89
CA LEU A 47 2.90 -1.03 -12.98
C LEU A 47 3.60 -0.36 -11.79
N TYR A 48 4.35 -1.11 -10.98
CA TYR A 48 5.01 -0.55 -9.79
C TYR A 48 6.09 0.50 -10.15
N PRO A 49 7.01 0.25 -11.09
CA PRO A 49 7.94 1.30 -11.53
C PRO A 49 7.24 2.56 -12.06
N TYR A 50 6.16 2.42 -12.82
CA TYR A 50 5.37 3.56 -13.30
C TYR A 50 4.78 4.36 -12.14
N ALA A 51 4.17 3.69 -11.15
CA ALA A 51 3.66 4.35 -9.96
C ALA A 51 4.78 5.04 -9.17
N MET A 52 5.93 4.38 -8.96
CA MET A 52 7.09 4.94 -8.26
C MET A 52 7.62 6.21 -8.92
N LYS A 53 7.62 6.25 -10.24
CA LYS A 53 8.02 7.44 -11.00
C LYS A 53 7.00 8.57 -10.93
N THR A 54 5.71 8.25 -10.93
CA THR A 54 4.64 9.24 -11.18
C THR A 54 4.13 9.92 -9.91
N PHE A 55 4.13 9.21 -8.78
CA PHE A 55 3.47 9.68 -7.55
C PHE A 55 4.47 10.18 -6.50
N LYS A 56 3.96 10.97 -5.56
CA LYS A 56 4.69 11.36 -4.35
C LYS A 56 4.49 10.32 -3.26
N TYR A 57 5.52 10.14 -2.44
CA TYR A 57 5.54 9.14 -1.38
C TYR A 57 5.82 9.77 -0.01
N PRO A 58 5.33 9.15 1.09
CA PRO A 58 5.65 9.58 2.44
C PRO A 58 7.17 9.66 2.68
N THR A 59 7.63 10.77 3.27
CA THR A 59 9.05 11.01 3.59
C THR A 59 9.28 11.21 5.07
N ASN A 60 9.17 12.46 5.54
CA ASN A 60 9.44 12.84 6.92
C ASN A 60 8.18 12.68 7.76
N PHE A 61 8.31 12.03 8.91
CA PHE A 61 7.26 11.96 9.92
C PHE A 61 6.95 13.36 10.44
N VAL A 62 5.66 13.72 10.43
CA VAL A 62 5.19 15.02 10.91
C VAL A 62 4.52 14.86 12.27
N ALA A 63 3.58 13.92 12.37
CA ALA A 63 2.74 13.81 13.55
C ALA A 63 2.06 12.45 13.66
N TYR A 64 1.83 12.03 14.90
CA TYR A 64 0.80 11.07 15.27
C TYR A 64 -0.38 11.80 15.89
N PHE A 65 -1.61 11.33 15.66
CA PHE A 65 -2.81 11.89 16.25
C PHE A 65 -3.80 10.79 16.66
N LYS A 66 -4.62 11.09 17.69
CA LYS A 66 -5.75 10.26 18.10
C LYS A 66 -7.05 10.99 17.90
N GLY A 67 -7.94 10.39 17.12
CA GLY A 67 -9.23 10.91 16.72
C GLY A 67 -9.27 11.57 15.36
N ASP A 68 -10.43 12.11 15.03
CA ASP A 68 -10.69 12.61 13.69
C ASP A 68 -10.08 13.99 13.49
N VAL A 69 -8.88 14.01 12.92
CA VAL A 69 -8.14 15.23 12.60
C VAL A 69 -8.86 16.10 11.55
N SER A 70 -9.74 15.52 10.73
CA SER A 70 -10.47 16.27 9.70
C SER A 70 -11.48 17.26 10.29
N ASN A 71 -11.92 17.02 11.54
CA ASN A 71 -12.85 17.86 12.28
C ASN A 71 -12.15 18.90 13.18
N MET A 72 -10.83 19.09 13.03
CA MET A 72 -10.04 20.00 13.87
C MET A 72 -9.48 21.18 13.07
N PRO A 73 -10.11 22.37 13.12
CA PRO A 73 -9.73 23.53 12.32
C PRO A 73 -8.26 23.94 12.49
N GLU A 74 -7.70 23.84 13.69
CA GLU A 74 -6.31 24.15 14.00
C GLU A 74 -5.29 23.26 13.26
N TYR A 75 -5.69 22.04 12.87
CA TYR A 75 -4.84 21.08 12.17
C TYR A 75 -5.22 20.91 10.69
N ASN A 76 -6.26 21.60 10.21
CA ASN A 76 -6.78 21.45 8.85
C ASN A 76 -5.72 21.67 7.76
N LYS A 77 -4.85 22.68 7.94
CA LYS A 77 -3.75 22.93 7.00
C LYS A 77 -2.76 21.75 6.97
N MET A 78 -2.33 21.30 8.15
CA MET A 78 -1.42 20.15 8.27
C MET A 78 -2.03 18.87 7.66
N TYR A 79 -3.33 18.63 7.92
CA TYR A 79 -4.06 17.49 7.35
C TYR A 79 -4.13 17.54 5.82
N LYS A 80 -4.31 18.73 5.22
CA LYS A 80 -4.40 18.90 3.76
C LYS A 80 -3.05 18.88 3.05
N ASP A 81 -2.01 19.38 3.70
CA ASP A 81 -0.68 19.49 3.10
C ASP A 81 0.14 18.19 3.24
N CYS A 82 -0.26 17.28 4.15
CA CYS A 82 0.39 16.00 4.39
C CYS A 82 -0.33 14.84 3.70
N VAL A 83 0.40 13.75 3.48
CA VAL A 83 -0.18 12.43 3.27
C VAL A 83 -0.19 11.68 4.59
N GLY A 84 -1.02 10.66 4.73
CA GLY A 84 -1.09 9.92 5.98
C GLY A 84 -1.52 8.47 5.87
N PHE A 85 -1.40 7.78 6.99
CA PHE A 85 -1.92 6.44 7.20
C PHE A 85 -2.88 6.48 8.37
N TYR A 86 -4.12 6.07 8.13
CA TYR A 86 -5.21 6.27 9.07
C TYR A 86 -5.82 4.93 9.43
N LYS A 87 -6.06 4.75 10.72
CA LYS A 87 -6.99 3.74 11.21
C LYS A 87 -8.38 4.33 11.10
N VAL A 88 -9.23 3.69 10.32
CA VAL A 88 -10.58 4.19 10.06
C VAL A 88 -11.61 3.10 10.33
N LYS A 89 -12.80 3.53 10.72
CA LYS A 89 -14.01 2.72 10.59
C LYS A 89 -14.61 3.04 9.23
N VAL A 90 -14.52 2.11 8.29
CA VAL A 90 -15.00 2.28 6.92
C VAL A 90 -16.35 1.59 6.74
N THR A 91 -17.21 2.16 5.89
CA THR A 91 -18.43 1.53 5.40
C THR A 91 -18.44 1.60 3.88
N SER A 92 -18.53 0.44 3.22
CA SER A 92 -18.68 0.35 1.77
C SER A 92 -20.07 0.79 1.34
N PRO A 93 -20.24 1.24 0.09
CA PRO A 93 -21.57 1.28 -0.53
C PRO A 93 -22.12 -0.16 -0.63
N LYS A 94 -23.44 -0.25 -0.76
CA LYS A 94 -24.13 -1.52 -1.04
C LYS A 94 -24.01 -1.86 -2.52
N ASP A 95 -23.99 -3.15 -2.83
CA ASP A 95 -24.06 -3.69 -4.19
C ASP A 95 -22.90 -3.19 -5.09
N ILE A 96 -21.70 -3.05 -4.52
CA ILE A 96 -20.52 -2.61 -5.27
C ILE A 96 -19.98 -3.76 -6.11
N THR A 97 -19.89 -3.54 -7.41
CA THR A 97 -19.46 -4.59 -8.35
C THR A 97 -17.99 -5.00 -8.13
N HIS A 98 -17.14 -4.04 -7.78
CA HIS A 98 -15.70 -4.25 -7.56
C HIS A 98 -15.28 -3.55 -6.26
N PRO A 99 -15.33 -4.24 -5.11
CA PRO A 99 -14.93 -3.65 -3.84
C PRO A 99 -13.45 -3.25 -3.88
N LEU A 100 -13.13 -2.06 -3.36
CA LEU A 100 -11.81 -1.44 -3.54
C LEU A 100 -10.87 -1.63 -2.35
N LEU A 101 -11.41 -1.52 -1.14
CA LEU A 101 -10.59 -1.52 0.06
C LEU A 101 -10.42 -2.96 0.59
N PRO A 102 -9.19 -3.44 0.73
CA PRO A 102 -8.92 -4.76 1.28
C PRO A 102 -9.11 -4.77 2.79
N VAL A 103 -9.50 -5.92 3.34
CA VAL A 103 -9.47 -6.22 4.78
C VAL A 103 -8.72 -7.54 4.99
N LYS A 104 -7.83 -7.58 5.98
CA LYS A 104 -7.11 -8.81 6.35
C LYS A 104 -8.03 -9.70 7.17
N ILE A 105 -8.42 -10.86 6.64
CA ILE A 105 -9.17 -11.90 7.32
C ILE A 105 -8.34 -13.18 7.26
N ASN A 106 -8.00 -13.77 8.41
CA ASN A 106 -7.19 -15.01 8.50
C ASN A 106 -5.89 -14.93 7.66
N ASN A 107 -5.13 -13.84 7.76
CA ASN A 107 -3.92 -13.56 6.99
C ASN A 107 -4.10 -13.50 5.45
N SER A 108 -5.33 -13.36 4.97
CA SER A 108 -5.66 -13.18 3.55
C SER A 108 -6.29 -11.82 3.33
N SER A 109 -5.93 -11.15 2.23
CA SER A 109 -6.63 -9.94 1.80
C SER A 109 -7.95 -10.32 1.16
N VAL A 110 -9.05 -9.75 1.66
CA VAL A 110 -10.40 -9.92 1.12
C VAL A 110 -10.96 -8.55 0.75
N TYR A 111 -11.66 -8.47 -0.38
CA TYR A 111 -12.35 -7.27 -0.85
C TYR A 111 -13.83 -7.48 -0.61
N ALA A 112 -14.39 -6.78 0.37
CA ALA A 112 -15.73 -7.08 0.90
C ALA A 112 -16.64 -5.84 0.97
N GLU A 113 -17.94 -6.12 1.06
CA GLU A 113 -18.95 -5.15 1.45
C GLU A 113 -19.21 -5.18 2.96
N GLY A 114 -19.63 -4.05 3.51
CA GLY A 114 -20.05 -3.91 4.91
C GLY A 114 -19.28 -2.82 5.65
N THR A 115 -19.15 -3.01 6.96
CA THR A 115 -18.46 -2.08 7.86
C THR A 115 -17.35 -2.82 8.61
N TRP A 116 -16.16 -2.23 8.65
CA TRP A 116 -15.02 -2.79 9.37
C TRP A 116 -14.06 -1.68 9.81
N THR A 117 -13.04 -2.07 10.57
CA THR A 117 -11.95 -1.19 10.96
C THR A 117 -10.66 -1.67 10.32
N GLY A 118 -9.90 -0.77 9.72
CA GLY A 118 -8.64 -1.08 9.07
C GLY A 118 -7.72 0.13 8.99
N TRP A 119 -6.44 -0.15 8.73
CA TRP A 119 -5.44 0.86 8.42
C TRP A 119 -5.31 1.02 6.90
N TYR A 120 -5.29 2.26 6.41
CA TYR A 120 -5.20 2.58 4.98
C TYR A 120 -4.35 3.81 4.72
N TYR A 121 -3.76 3.89 3.53
CA TYR A 121 -3.15 5.11 3.06
C TYR A 121 -4.21 6.15 2.68
N SER A 122 -3.94 7.41 2.99
CA SER A 122 -4.84 8.55 2.74
C SER A 122 -5.34 8.63 1.28
N GLU A 123 -4.47 8.38 0.29
CA GLU A 123 -4.88 8.43 -1.11
C GLU A 123 -5.77 7.25 -1.52
N GLU A 124 -5.63 6.08 -0.88
CA GLU A 124 -6.55 4.95 -1.10
C GLU A 124 -7.94 5.29 -0.58
N LEU A 125 -8.03 5.95 0.58
CA LEU A 125 -9.29 6.43 1.15
C LEU A 125 -9.92 7.53 0.27
N ASN A 126 -9.11 8.50 -0.18
CA ASN A 126 -9.54 9.54 -1.11
C ASN A 126 -10.09 8.95 -2.42
N ASN A 127 -9.48 7.87 -2.91
CA ASN A 127 -10.00 7.14 -4.07
C ASN A 127 -11.31 6.42 -3.74
N ALA A 128 -11.38 5.68 -2.63
CA ALA A 128 -12.56 4.92 -2.22
C ALA A 128 -13.81 5.80 -2.06
N VAL A 129 -13.67 7.02 -1.53
CA VAL A 129 -14.78 7.98 -1.40
C VAL A 129 -15.44 8.29 -2.75
N LYS A 130 -14.67 8.34 -3.85
CA LYS A 130 -15.21 8.56 -5.20
C LYS A 130 -16.16 7.45 -5.65
N TYR A 131 -16.05 6.27 -5.06
CA TYR A 131 -16.88 5.11 -5.33
C TYR A 131 -17.94 4.88 -4.25
N GLY A 132 -18.23 5.88 -3.40
CA GLY A 132 -19.33 5.83 -2.44
C GLY A 132 -18.96 5.22 -1.08
N TYR A 133 -17.67 4.98 -0.80
CA TYR A 133 -17.24 4.64 0.54
C TYR A 133 -17.37 5.84 1.48
N SER A 134 -17.64 5.55 2.74
CA SER A 134 -17.58 6.52 3.84
C SER A 134 -16.66 5.98 4.93
N TYR A 135 -16.03 6.87 5.69
CA TYR A 135 -15.18 6.45 6.79
C TYR A 135 -15.11 7.50 7.91
N GLU A 136 -14.80 7.03 9.12
CA GLU A 136 -14.50 7.83 10.30
C GLU A 136 -13.04 7.59 10.70
N ILE A 137 -12.26 8.66 10.88
CA ILE A 137 -10.85 8.55 11.29
C ILE A 137 -10.77 8.36 12.81
N LEU A 138 -10.10 7.29 13.25
CA LEU A 138 -9.94 6.94 14.66
C LEU A 138 -8.58 7.37 15.22
N GLU A 139 -7.52 7.22 14.44
CA GLU A 139 -6.15 7.64 14.74
C GLU A 139 -5.32 7.59 13.46
N GLY A 140 -4.14 8.21 13.46
CA GLY A 140 -3.29 8.16 12.28
C GLY A 140 -1.95 8.84 12.40
N TYR A 141 -1.20 8.72 11.32
CA TYR A 141 0.14 9.27 11.14
C TYR A 141 0.16 10.18 9.92
N LEU A 142 0.81 11.33 10.04
CA LEU A 142 1.02 12.30 8.96
C LEU A 142 2.49 12.36 8.57
N PHE A 143 2.71 12.51 7.27
CA PHE A 143 4.02 12.60 6.65
C PHE A 143 4.04 13.70 5.60
N ASN A 144 5.19 14.33 5.45
CA ASN A 144 5.49 15.07 4.23
C ASN A 144 5.50 14.11 3.04
N SER A 145 5.27 14.61 1.83
CA SER A 145 5.35 13.79 0.61
C SER A 145 6.26 14.41 -0.44
N ASP A 146 7.02 13.58 -1.15
CA ASP A 146 7.90 14.03 -2.23
C ASP A 146 8.11 12.95 -3.31
N GLU A 147 8.64 13.35 -4.47
CA GLU A 147 9.03 12.47 -5.57
C GLU A 147 10.43 11.88 -5.30
N ILE A 148 10.48 10.80 -4.53
CA ILE A 148 11.76 10.21 -4.07
C ILE A 148 12.30 9.09 -4.97
N PHE A 149 11.49 8.57 -5.90
CA PHE A 149 11.86 7.38 -6.69
C PHE A 149 12.06 7.62 -8.19
N ALA A 150 11.58 8.74 -8.76
CA ALA A 150 11.62 8.98 -10.20
C ALA A 150 13.03 8.87 -10.79
N GLY A 151 14.01 9.55 -10.18
CA GLY A 151 15.40 9.48 -10.63
C GLY A 151 16.02 8.08 -10.53
N TYR A 152 15.58 7.24 -9.59
CA TYR A 152 16.01 5.84 -9.53
C TYR A 152 15.39 5.02 -10.67
N VAL A 153 14.08 5.15 -10.87
CA VAL A 153 13.34 4.43 -11.91
C VAL A 153 13.88 4.79 -13.29
N ASP A 154 14.10 6.08 -13.57
CA ASP A 154 14.64 6.54 -14.86
C ASP A 154 16.01 5.94 -15.17
N ARG A 155 16.90 5.88 -14.15
CA ARG A 155 18.22 5.23 -14.32
C ARG A 155 18.09 3.75 -14.64
N MET A 156 17.28 3.00 -13.87
CA MET A 156 17.12 1.56 -14.09
C MET A 156 16.42 1.27 -15.43
N TYR A 157 15.43 2.09 -15.79
CA TYR A 157 14.71 1.95 -17.04
C TYR A 157 15.61 2.21 -18.25
N LYS A 158 16.43 3.27 -18.21
CA LYS A 158 17.43 3.57 -19.24
C LYS A 158 18.43 2.41 -19.42
N MET A 159 18.99 1.89 -18.32
CA MET A 159 19.89 0.73 -18.39
C MET A 159 19.22 -0.51 -19.00
N LYS A 160 17.94 -0.73 -18.70
CA LYS A 160 17.14 -1.83 -19.27
C LYS A 160 16.93 -1.64 -20.78
N GLU A 161 16.64 -0.43 -21.24
CA GLU A 161 16.44 -0.14 -22.67
C GLU A 161 17.73 -0.22 -23.49
N GLU A 162 18.85 0.21 -22.92
CA GLU A 162 20.18 0.15 -23.57
C GLU A 162 20.76 -1.27 -23.60
N SER A 163 20.22 -2.18 -22.78
CA SER A 163 20.66 -3.58 -22.71
C SER A 163 19.95 -4.44 -23.75
N GLN A 164 20.67 -5.39 -24.36
CA GLN A 164 20.04 -6.44 -25.17
C GLN A 164 19.04 -7.22 -24.30
N LYS A 165 17.84 -7.48 -24.83
CA LYS A 165 16.80 -8.26 -24.15
C LYS A 165 17.38 -9.58 -23.64
N ASP A 166 17.05 -9.90 -22.38
CA ASP A 166 17.49 -11.11 -21.65
C ASP A 166 19.00 -11.22 -21.36
N SER A 167 19.79 -10.17 -21.66
CA SER A 167 21.16 -10.05 -21.15
C SER A 167 21.19 -9.86 -19.63
N PRO A 168 22.34 -10.14 -18.97
CA PRO A 168 22.49 -9.86 -17.54
C PRO A 168 22.13 -8.42 -17.15
N GLY A 169 22.53 -7.43 -17.95
CA GLY A 169 22.18 -6.02 -17.74
C GLY A 169 20.67 -5.79 -17.75
N TYR A 170 19.98 -6.34 -18.75
CA TYR A 170 18.52 -6.26 -18.85
C TYR A 170 17.83 -6.89 -17.63
N VAL A 171 18.25 -8.09 -17.24
CA VAL A 171 17.65 -8.83 -16.12
C VAL A 171 17.91 -8.11 -14.79
N ILE A 172 19.15 -7.68 -14.53
CA ILE A 172 19.52 -6.99 -13.30
C ILE A 172 18.75 -5.68 -13.17
N SER A 173 18.72 -4.84 -14.21
CA SER A 173 17.98 -3.57 -14.19
C SER A 173 16.48 -3.78 -13.98
N LYS A 174 15.88 -4.79 -14.64
CA LYS A 174 14.46 -5.14 -14.44
C LYS A 174 14.20 -5.60 -13.00
N LEU A 175 15.04 -6.45 -12.43
CA LEU A 175 14.89 -6.96 -11.07
C LEU A 175 15.03 -5.86 -10.03
N LEU A 176 16.06 -5.02 -10.13
CA LEU A 176 16.29 -3.90 -9.23
C LEU A 176 15.12 -2.92 -9.25
N MET A 177 14.65 -2.57 -10.46
CA MET A 177 13.50 -1.69 -10.64
C MET A 177 12.21 -2.25 -10.02
N ASN A 178 11.93 -3.55 -10.21
CA ASN A 178 10.72 -4.18 -9.69
C ASN A 178 10.80 -4.54 -8.19
N SER A 179 11.99 -4.72 -7.62
CA SER A 179 12.16 -5.19 -6.24
C SER A 179 12.31 -4.06 -5.22
N LEU A 180 12.57 -2.82 -5.66
CA LEU A 180 12.84 -1.70 -4.76
C LEU A 180 11.69 -1.47 -3.76
N TYR A 181 10.44 -1.41 -4.23
CA TYR A 181 9.29 -1.18 -3.34
C TYR A 181 9.18 -2.29 -2.27
N GLY A 182 9.46 -3.54 -2.66
CA GLY A 182 9.41 -4.69 -1.75
C GLY A 182 10.37 -4.58 -0.58
N ARG A 183 11.49 -3.85 -0.73
CA ARG A 183 12.45 -3.58 0.36
C ARG A 183 11.85 -2.73 1.47
N PHE A 184 10.92 -1.83 1.15
CA PHE A 184 10.24 -0.98 2.13
C PHE A 184 9.17 -1.73 2.92
N GLY A 185 8.63 -2.83 2.38
CA GLY A 185 7.63 -3.69 3.04
C GLY A 185 8.21 -4.92 3.75
N MET A 186 9.53 -5.03 3.89
CA MET A 186 10.15 -6.21 4.53
C MET A 186 9.86 -6.25 6.03
N LYS A 187 9.43 -7.41 6.53
CA LYS A 187 9.33 -7.65 7.98
C LYS A 187 10.70 -7.49 8.63
N ARG A 188 10.75 -6.79 9.77
CA ARG A 188 11.98 -6.59 10.56
C ARG A 188 12.45 -7.87 11.28
N SER A 189 11.54 -8.81 11.54
CA SER A 189 11.86 -10.10 12.14
C SER A 189 12.46 -11.06 11.11
N MET A 190 13.69 -11.52 11.34
CA MET A 190 14.27 -12.63 10.57
C MET A 190 13.91 -13.97 11.21
N VAL A 191 13.59 -14.95 10.38
CA VAL A 191 13.40 -16.33 10.84
C VAL A 191 14.79 -16.93 11.08
N ASN A 192 15.05 -17.39 12.29
CA ASN A 192 16.28 -18.14 12.57
C ASN A 192 16.12 -19.56 12.05
N HIS A 193 16.99 -19.95 11.13
CA HIS A 193 17.08 -21.33 10.64
C HIS A 193 18.25 -22.01 11.33
N GLU A 194 17.97 -23.09 12.07
CA GLU A 194 18.99 -23.93 12.68
C GLU A 194 19.07 -25.27 11.92
N ILE A 195 20.28 -25.68 11.56
CA ILE A 195 20.52 -27.01 10.98
C ILE A 195 20.55 -28.00 12.15
N VAL A 196 19.44 -28.73 12.35
CA VAL A 196 19.36 -29.78 13.38
C VAL A 196 19.87 -31.12 12.84
N LYS A 197 20.70 -31.83 13.63
CA LYS A 197 21.06 -33.21 13.32
C LYS A 197 19.84 -34.11 13.51
N GLN A 198 19.54 -34.94 12.52
CA GLN A 198 18.46 -35.91 12.58
C GLN A 198 18.67 -36.84 13.79
N LYS A 199 17.71 -36.87 14.73
CA LYS A 199 17.70 -37.86 15.81
C LYS A 199 17.54 -39.24 15.16
N LYS A 200 18.56 -40.09 15.26
CA LYS A 200 18.42 -41.52 14.90
C LYS A 200 17.38 -42.12 15.86
N CYS A 201 16.34 -42.75 15.29
CA CYS A 201 15.40 -43.60 16.03
C CYS A 201 16.12 -44.86 16.50
#